data_AF-A0A7C6ERP5-F1
#
_entry.id   AF-A0A7C6ERP5-F1
#
_cell.length_a   1.000
_cell.length_b   1.000
_cell.length_c   1.000
_cell.angle_alpha   90.00
_cell.angle_beta   90.00
_cell.angle_gamma   90.00
#
_symmetry.space_group_name_H-M   'P 1'
#
loop_
_entity.id
_entity.type
_entity.pdbx_description
1 polymer ?
#
loop_
_entity_poly.entity_id
_entity_poly.type
_entity_poly.pdbx_seq_one_letter_code
_entity_poly.pdbx_strand_id
1 'polypeptide(L)'
;MTEPCLRRWFSRDSPKSLRFECRTHSPCANGWYGLISRPKSGNHAPGPFGLGAEHGVPGPRSPSRRGIPAADLFSAACPSGSVAVDPWVGLNLNSRIPEVEVVDGEFRPTGSRQLGICPKVRVSWRALDLTLWFSAVGCLPHRADPPKPLPPVPSDRQLQWHRMEINAFIHFGMNTFTDWEWGTGMEDPSLFDPADLDCRQWVAVLREAGFKGVILTAKHHDGFCLWPSSYTDHSVKHSPWRQGRGDVVRELAEACREAGLKFGVYLSPWDRHEPSYGDSPRYNEFYRCQLRELLTQYGEIFEVWFDGACGEGPNGRRQVYDWDSYWGLVRELQPNAVIFSDGGPDVRWVGNEQGFAGETNWAFLRKGEVFPGYPNYGELTQGHPDGDMYVPAEADVSIRPGWFYHASEDDRVKSVEQLVEIYFASVGRGANLLLNVPPDRRGRIHEIDAQRLREFGDYLREAFRQNLAARAKVEASKIRGGDVRYSAEKLVDGNSDTYWAPNDADEQAEIVLTFAEPVQANCVGLQEAIQFGQRVRSFAVDGRLLGDWIRLAEGTTIGYKRLLRFQPVEVRQLRVRILSARACPVLSELMVYNIPPVVSEVRAQNELRE
;
A
#
# COMPACT_ATOMS: atom_id res chain seq x y z
N MET A 1 -13.40 -34.15 9.71
CA MET A 1 -13.78 -34.91 8.51
C MET A 1 -13.00 -34.31 7.36
N THR A 2 -12.22 -35.13 6.64
CA THR A 2 -11.18 -34.68 5.72
C THR A 2 -11.08 -35.65 4.55
N GLU A 3 -11.25 -35.16 3.33
CA GLU A 3 -11.01 -35.94 2.10
C GLU A 3 -9.62 -35.61 1.53
N PRO A 4 -8.81 -36.61 1.13
CA PRO A 4 -7.48 -36.37 0.59
C PRO A 4 -7.47 -36.19 -0.93
N CYS A 5 -6.97 -35.04 -1.40
CA CYS A 5 -6.60 -34.80 -2.79
C CYS A 5 -5.38 -35.66 -3.22
N LEU A 6 -5.54 -36.99 -3.35
CA LEU A 6 -4.44 -37.88 -3.76
C LEU A 6 -4.90 -39.22 -4.38
N ARG A 7 -5.78 -39.19 -5.42
CA ARG A 7 -6.18 -40.42 -6.17
C ARG A 7 -6.29 -40.28 -7.69
N ARG A 8 -5.13 -40.21 -8.33
CA ARG A 8 -4.71 -40.77 -9.65
C ARG A 8 -3.19 -40.55 -9.68
N TRP A 9 -2.31 -41.49 -10.03
CA TRP A 9 -2.42 -42.62 -10.95
C TRP A 9 -1.82 -43.90 -10.35
N PHE A 10 -2.40 -45.08 -10.62
CA PHE A 10 -1.67 -46.35 -10.86
C PHE A 10 -2.65 -47.49 -11.17
N SER A 11 -2.63 -48.00 -12.40
CA SER A 11 -3.00 -49.39 -12.73
C SER A 11 -2.27 -49.80 -14.00
N ARG A 12 -1.52 -50.91 -13.96
CA ARG A 12 -0.90 -51.51 -15.14
C ARG A 12 -1.93 -52.40 -15.84
N ASP A 13 -1.83 -52.51 -17.16
CA ASP A 13 -1.75 -53.82 -17.81
C ASP A 13 -1.18 -53.71 -19.23
N SER A 14 -0.72 -54.84 -19.76
CA SER A 14 0.14 -54.99 -20.94
C SER A 14 -0.40 -56.11 -21.86
N PRO A 15 0.30 -56.50 -22.96
CA PRO A 15 0.86 -55.71 -24.05
C PRO A 15 0.28 -56.15 -25.42
N LYS A 16 0.41 -55.34 -26.48
CA LYS A 16 0.35 -55.85 -27.87
C LYS A 16 1.41 -55.23 -28.77
N SER A 17 2.01 -56.07 -29.60
CA SER A 17 3.09 -55.75 -30.54
C SER A 17 2.57 -55.39 -31.93
N LEU A 18 3.26 -54.48 -32.62
CA LEU A 18 3.33 -54.42 -34.08
C LEU A 18 4.70 -53.83 -34.51
N ARG A 19 5.17 -54.18 -35.72
CA ARG A 19 6.45 -53.76 -36.31
C ARG A 19 6.24 -53.35 -37.77
N PHE A 20 7.10 -52.45 -38.27
CA PHE A 20 7.22 -52.03 -39.68
C PHE A 20 5.98 -51.28 -40.22
N GLU A 21 6.07 -50.39 -41.21
CA GLU A 21 7.05 -50.24 -42.30
C GLU A 21 7.90 -48.95 -42.30
N CYS A 22 8.82 -48.88 -43.26
CA CYS A 22 9.65 -47.72 -43.60
C CYS A 22 9.53 -47.43 -45.11
N ARG A 23 9.33 -46.17 -45.49
CA ARG A 23 9.55 -45.72 -46.88
C ARG A 23 10.36 -44.42 -46.93
N THR A 24 11.55 -44.60 -47.47
CA THR A 24 12.53 -43.61 -47.93
C THR A 24 11.95 -42.53 -48.84
N HIS A 25 12.58 -41.34 -48.82
CA HIS A 25 13.19 -40.71 -50.01
C HIS A 25 14.26 -39.67 -49.61
N SER A 26 15.18 -39.37 -50.52
CA SER A 26 16.42 -38.57 -50.34
C SER A 26 17.07 -38.36 -51.72
N PRO A 27 18.11 -37.50 -51.94
CA PRO A 27 18.63 -36.38 -51.15
C PRO A 27 18.85 -35.10 -52.05
N CYS A 28 19.92 -34.32 -51.79
CA CYS A 28 20.55 -33.22 -52.59
C CYS A 28 20.14 -31.77 -52.26
N ALA A 29 21.05 -30.77 -52.23
CA ALA A 29 22.54 -30.78 -52.20
C ALA A 29 23.12 -29.39 -51.81
N ASN A 30 24.44 -29.32 -51.58
CA ASN A 30 25.30 -28.14 -51.30
C ASN A 30 25.12 -27.52 -49.89
N GLY A 31 26.16 -27.06 -49.17
CA GLY A 31 27.57 -26.76 -49.51
C GLY A 31 27.82 -25.25 -49.36
N TRP A 32 28.72 -24.75 -48.51
CA TRP A 32 30.19 -24.92 -48.57
C TRP A 32 30.92 -24.80 -47.19
N TYR A 33 32.23 -25.10 -47.17
CA TYR A 33 33.17 -25.03 -46.04
C TYR A 33 33.80 -23.63 -45.87
N GLY A 34 34.46 -23.27 -44.76
CA GLY A 34 34.68 -24.01 -43.49
C GLY A 34 35.88 -23.51 -42.66
N LEU A 35 36.31 -24.35 -41.70
CA LEU A 35 37.65 -24.55 -41.08
C LEU A 35 38.81 -23.58 -41.48
N ILE A 36 39.70 -23.11 -40.61
CA ILE A 36 40.31 -23.70 -39.38
C ILE A 36 40.79 -22.50 -38.45
N SER A 37 41.35 -22.55 -37.22
CA SER A 37 42.38 -23.38 -36.55
C SER A 37 42.23 -23.40 -35.00
N ARG A 38 43.24 -23.93 -34.27
CA ARG A 38 43.66 -23.56 -32.89
C ARG A 38 45.21 -23.49 -32.84
N PRO A 39 45.84 -22.95 -31.77
CA PRO A 39 46.42 -23.85 -30.74
C PRO A 39 46.20 -23.37 -29.28
N LYS A 40 46.86 -24.00 -28.29
CA LYS A 40 46.66 -23.82 -26.83
C LYS A 40 47.93 -23.35 -26.08
N SER A 41 47.75 -22.53 -25.05
CA SER A 41 48.51 -22.48 -23.77
C SER A 41 47.80 -21.52 -22.79
N GLY A 42 48.01 -21.53 -21.47
CA GLY A 42 48.71 -22.49 -20.60
C GLY A 42 49.30 -21.84 -19.32
N ASN A 43 48.65 -22.05 -18.16
CA ASN A 43 49.04 -21.62 -16.79
C ASN A 43 49.16 -20.09 -16.57
N HIS A 44 48.56 -19.47 -15.55
CA HIS A 44 48.94 -19.57 -14.12
C HIS A 44 47.87 -18.94 -13.19
N ALA A 45 48.01 -19.21 -11.88
CA ALA A 45 47.34 -18.51 -10.77
C ALA A 45 48.24 -18.63 -9.51
N PRO A 46 47.90 -17.99 -8.37
CA PRO A 46 47.39 -16.63 -8.15
C PRO A 46 48.37 -15.78 -7.28
N GLY A 47 48.08 -14.51 -7.02
CA GLY A 47 48.86 -13.68 -6.08
C GLY A 47 48.12 -12.42 -5.58
N PRO A 48 48.46 -11.86 -4.39
CA PRO A 48 47.51 -11.08 -3.59
C PRO A 48 47.98 -9.65 -3.18
N PHE A 49 47.08 -8.94 -2.47
CA PHE A 49 47.23 -7.60 -1.87
C PHE A 49 47.28 -6.42 -2.89
N GLY A 50 46.85 -5.21 -2.53
CA GLY A 50 46.35 -4.78 -1.21
C GLY A 50 45.68 -3.39 -1.19
N LEU A 51 45.51 -2.87 0.02
CA LEU A 51 44.82 -1.62 0.37
C LEU A 51 45.46 -0.38 -0.29
N GLY A 52 44.62 0.62 -0.61
CA GLY A 52 45.05 1.94 -1.03
C GLY A 52 43.85 2.86 -1.33
N ALA A 53 43.51 3.74 -0.39
CA ALA A 53 42.54 4.81 -0.62
C ALA A 53 43.27 6.10 -1.05
N GLU A 54 42.62 6.97 -1.82
CA GLU A 54 42.58 8.42 -1.53
C GLU A 54 41.60 9.19 -2.44
N HIS A 55 41.42 10.48 -2.13
CA HIS A 55 40.33 11.36 -2.56
C HIS A 55 40.38 11.81 -4.03
N GLY A 56 39.21 12.17 -4.60
CA GLY A 56 39.14 12.88 -5.88
C GLY A 56 37.73 13.23 -6.38
N VAL A 57 37.17 14.36 -5.93
CA VAL A 57 35.91 14.92 -6.47
C VAL A 57 36.20 15.91 -7.61
N PRO A 58 35.52 15.80 -8.77
CA PRO A 58 35.35 16.90 -9.71
C PRO A 58 33.87 17.27 -9.94
N GLY A 59 33.56 18.56 -9.84
CA GLY A 59 32.23 19.12 -10.09
C GLY A 59 31.82 19.17 -11.58
N PRO A 60 30.56 19.56 -11.88
CA PRO A 60 29.95 19.37 -13.18
C PRO A 60 30.44 20.35 -14.26
N ARG A 61 30.43 19.88 -15.53
CA ARG A 61 30.65 20.71 -16.72
C ARG A 61 29.35 20.90 -17.48
N SER A 62 28.94 22.15 -17.68
CA SER A 62 27.98 22.53 -18.72
C SER A 62 28.69 22.74 -20.07
N PRO A 63 27.94 22.65 -21.18
CA PRO A 63 28.18 23.57 -22.27
C PRO A 63 26.89 24.18 -22.87
N SER A 64 27.08 25.29 -23.57
CA SER A 64 26.05 26.25 -23.98
C SER A 64 25.35 25.97 -25.31
N ARG A 65 24.05 26.30 -25.35
CA ARG A 65 23.29 26.99 -26.43
C ARG A 65 23.81 26.91 -27.89
N ARG A 66 22.99 26.30 -28.76
CA ARG A 66 22.54 26.74 -30.11
C ARG A 66 21.40 25.77 -30.53
N GLY A 67 20.44 26.08 -31.39
CA GLY A 67 20.04 27.31 -32.11
C GLY A 67 18.85 26.96 -33.04
N ILE A 68 17.86 27.84 -33.19
CA ILE A 68 16.56 27.54 -33.84
C ILE A 68 16.67 27.55 -35.39
N PRO A 69 15.93 26.68 -36.09
CA PRO A 69 15.00 27.15 -37.13
C PRO A 69 13.56 26.63 -36.92
N ALA A 70 12.58 27.17 -37.65
CA ALA A 70 11.14 26.94 -37.48
C ALA A 70 10.42 26.73 -38.82
N ALA A 71 9.09 26.47 -38.77
CA ALA A 71 8.19 26.08 -39.88
C ALA A 71 8.41 24.61 -40.35
N ASP A 72 7.42 23.87 -40.83
CA ASP A 72 6.23 24.28 -41.62
C ASP A 72 4.87 23.70 -41.18
N LEU A 73 3.79 24.18 -41.84
CA LEU A 73 2.40 23.73 -41.63
C LEU A 73 2.02 22.54 -42.53
N PHE A 74 1.03 21.74 -42.13
CA PHE A 74 -0.04 21.27 -43.03
C PHE A 74 -1.34 20.95 -42.26
N SER A 75 -2.45 20.72 -42.97
CA SER A 75 -3.82 20.79 -42.44
C SER A 75 -4.74 19.68 -42.97
N ALA A 76 -5.72 19.27 -42.15
CA ALA A 76 -6.88 18.42 -42.44
C ALA A 76 -6.57 16.95 -42.88
N ALA A 77 -7.47 15.97 -42.81
CA ALA A 77 -8.94 16.03 -42.66
C ALA A 77 -9.53 14.80 -41.90
N CYS A 78 -10.83 14.86 -41.58
CA CYS A 78 -11.63 13.69 -41.18
C CYS A 78 -12.09 12.87 -42.41
N PRO A 79 -12.63 11.66 -42.19
CA PRO A 79 -13.90 11.33 -42.82
C PRO A 79 -14.93 10.64 -41.90
N SER A 80 -16.21 10.96 -42.14
CA SER A 80 -17.39 10.13 -41.82
C SER A 80 -17.47 8.90 -42.77
N GLY A 81 -18.26 7.84 -42.53
CA GLY A 81 -19.19 7.54 -41.44
C GLY A 81 -20.53 6.96 -41.95
N SER A 82 -20.85 5.71 -41.58
CA SER A 82 -22.15 5.01 -41.78
C SER A 82 -22.13 3.73 -40.90
N VAL A 83 -23.08 3.46 -40.00
CA VAL A 83 -24.52 3.12 -40.13
C VAL A 83 -24.78 1.67 -40.59
N ALA A 84 -25.24 0.86 -39.64
CA ALA A 84 -26.01 -0.39 -39.78
C ALA A 84 -26.98 -0.49 -38.59
N VAL A 85 -28.04 -1.32 -38.67
CA VAL A 85 -29.20 -1.25 -37.74
C VAL A 85 -29.59 -2.63 -37.16
N ASP A 86 -30.19 -2.58 -35.97
CA ASP A 86 -30.94 -3.61 -35.20
C ASP A 86 -31.84 -4.59 -36.03
N PRO A 87 -32.34 -5.73 -35.46
CA PRO A 87 -32.68 -5.93 -34.03
C PRO A 87 -32.36 -7.30 -33.40
N TRP A 88 -32.55 -7.43 -32.07
CA TRP A 88 -33.62 -8.29 -31.47
C TRP A 88 -33.86 -7.99 -29.98
N VAL A 89 -35.08 -8.24 -29.49
CA VAL A 89 -35.58 -7.81 -28.17
C VAL A 89 -35.54 -8.93 -27.12
N GLY A 90 -35.20 -8.59 -25.86
CA GLY A 90 -35.12 -9.55 -24.75
C GLY A 90 -35.16 -8.93 -23.35
N LEU A 91 -36.13 -8.04 -23.06
CA LEU A 91 -36.33 -7.51 -21.70
C LEU A 91 -36.84 -8.59 -20.73
N ASN A 92 -36.19 -8.72 -19.57
CA ASN A 92 -36.62 -9.64 -18.52
C ASN A 92 -36.66 -8.90 -17.16
N LEU A 93 -37.86 -8.43 -16.78
CA LEU A 93 -38.11 -7.74 -15.51
C LEU A 93 -38.63 -8.74 -14.48
N ASN A 94 -38.00 -8.79 -13.30
CA ASN A 94 -38.40 -9.69 -12.22
C ASN A 94 -38.34 -9.01 -10.85
N SER A 95 -39.19 -7.99 -10.67
CA SER A 95 -39.41 -7.27 -9.43
C SER A 95 -40.48 -7.97 -8.59
N ARG A 96 -40.14 -8.46 -7.40
CA ARG A 96 -41.11 -9.02 -6.44
C ARG A 96 -41.90 -7.90 -5.75
N ILE A 97 -43.21 -8.08 -5.66
CA ILE A 97 -44.12 -7.28 -4.84
C ILE A 97 -44.67 -8.21 -3.74
N PRO A 98 -44.68 -7.81 -2.46
CA PRO A 98 -45.41 -8.54 -1.42
C PRO A 98 -46.90 -8.18 -1.45
N GLU A 99 -47.76 -9.19 -1.37
CA GLU A 99 -49.21 -9.01 -1.24
C GLU A 99 -49.59 -8.57 0.18
N VAL A 100 -50.73 -7.87 0.32
CA VAL A 100 -51.36 -7.53 1.60
C VAL A 100 -52.84 -7.88 1.50
N GLU A 101 -53.30 -8.81 2.34
CA GLU A 101 -54.70 -9.20 2.40
C GLU A 101 -55.58 -8.10 3.01
N VAL A 102 -56.84 -8.04 2.57
CA VAL A 102 -57.91 -7.23 3.17
C VAL A 102 -59.01 -8.17 3.63
N VAL A 103 -59.45 -8.02 4.89
CA VAL A 103 -60.53 -8.81 5.48
C VAL A 103 -61.53 -7.88 6.15
N ASP A 104 -62.80 -8.00 5.79
CA ASP A 104 -63.91 -7.20 6.36
C ASP A 104 -64.32 -7.67 7.77
N GLY A 105 -64.86 -6.74 8.59
CA GLY A 105 -65.24 -7.04 9.99
C GLY A 105 -66.12 -6.00 10.71
N GLU A 106 -67.43 -6.08 10.46
CA GLU A 106 -68.58 -5.61 11.28
C GLU A 106 -68.50 -4.40 12.25
N PHE A 107 -69.14 -3.30 11.83
CA PHE A 107 -70.33 -2.67 12.46
C PHE A 107 -70.52 -2.67 14.01
N ARG A 108 -70.65 -1.47 14.61
CA ARG A 108 -71.79 -1.11 15.50
C ARG A 108 -71.95 0.42 15.75
N PRO A 109 -73.16 0.97 15.97
CA PRO A 109 -73.38 2.44 15.95
C PRO A 109 -73.97 3.07 17.24
N THR A 110 -73.61 4.32 17.54
CA THR A 110 -74.41 5.41 18.18
C THR A 110 -73.54 6.67 18.33
N GLY A 111 -73.98 7.93 18.19
CA GLY A 111 -75.26 8.48 17.74
C GLY A 111 -75.45 9.97 18.17
N SER A 112 -76.28 10.75 17.44
CA SER A 112 -76.71 12.14 17.76
C SER A 112 -75.64 13.27 17.63
N ARG A 113 -75.94 14.56 17.36
CA ARG A 113 -77.15 15.31 16.91
C ARG A 113 -76.79 16.76 16.52
N GLN A 114 -77.40 17.32 15.44
CA GLN A 114 -77.84 18.75 15.26
C GLN A 114 -76.76 19.89 15.34
N LEU A 115 -76.93 21.17 14.92
CA LEU A 115 -77.79 21.92 13.97
C LEU A 115 -77.16 23.33 13.70
N GLY A 116 -77.65 24.10 12.69
CA GLY A 116 -77.34 25.54 12.47
C GLY A 116 -76.30 25.80 11.36
N ILE A 117 -76.55 26.46 10.21
CA ILE A 117 -77.32 27.67 9.80
C ILE A 117 -76.54 29.00 9.97
N CYS A 118 -75.89 29.44 8.88
CA CYS A 118 -76.03 30.71 8.12
C CYS A 118 -76.49 32.05 8.80
N PRO A 119 -76.31 33.26 8.20
CA PRO A 119 -75.64 33.63 6.92
C PRO A 119 -74.86 34.99 6.88
N LYS A 120 -74.39 35.41 5.68
CA LYS A 120 -74.02 36.81 5.25
C LYS A 120 -72.74 37.39 5.91
N VAL A 121 -71.95 38.26 5.28
CA VAL A 121 -72.26 39.45 4.42
C VAL A 121 -71.40 39.52 3.15
N ARG A 122 -71.92 40.19 2.09
CA ARG A 122 -71.15 40.64 0.91
C ARG A 122 -70.67 42.08 1.11
N VAL A 123 -69.43 42.37 0.75
CA VAL A 123 -69.03 43.67 0.17
C VAL A 123 -68.15 43.38 -1.04
N SER A 124 -68.37 44.09 -2.14
CA SER A 124 -67.55 43.99 -3.35
C SER A 124 -67.09 45.38 -3.77
N TRP A 125 -65.79 45.57 -3.89
CA TRP A 125 -65.21 46.72 -4.59
C TRP A 125 -64.28 46.22 -5.69
N ARG A 126 -64.43 46.78 -6.89
CA ARG A 126 -63.53 46.56 -8.02
C ARG A 126 -62.49 47.68 -8.04
N ALA A 127 -61.21 47.33 -7.95
CA ALA A 127 -60.12 48.10 -8.51
C ALA A 127 -58.99 47.12 -8.88
N LEU A 128 -58.15 47.51 -9.83
CA LEU A 128 -56.99 46.72 -10.23
C LEU A 128 -55.91 46.83 -9.15
N ASP A 129 -55.20 45.73 -8.91
CA ASP A 129 -53.75 45.76 -8.97
C ASP A 129 -53.26 44.44 -9.59
N LEU A 130 -52.28 44.52 -10.50
CA LEU A 130 -51.90 43.42 -11.40
C LEU A 130 -50.38 43.25 -11.39
N THR A 131 -49.81 42.99 -10.22
CA THR A 131 -48.40 42.64 -10.08
C THR A 131 -48.15 41.80 -8.84
N LEU A 132 -47.19 40.86 -8.95
CA LEU A 132 -46.50 40.18 -7.85
C LEU A 132 -47.38 39.44 -6.83
N TRP A 133 -47.44 38.11 -6.95
CA TRP A 133 -47.03 37.18 -5.87
C TRP A 133 -46.82 35.76 -6.45
N PHE A 134 -46.02 34.94 -5.74
CA PHE A 134 -45.72 33.53 -6.06
C PHE A 134 -45.10 33.19 -7.44
N SER A 135 -43.91 33.75 -7.70
CA SER A 135 -42.82 32.99 -8.38
C SER A 135 -41.64 32.74 -7.43
N ALA A 136 -41.92 32.56 -6.13
CA ALA A 136 -40.97 32.04 -5.16
C ALA A 136 -40.82 30.51 -5.31
N VAL A 137 -40.49 30.06 -6.52
CA VAL A 137 -39.86 28.74 -6.70
C VAL A 137 -38.49 28.87 -6.08
N GLY A 138 -38.40 28.50 -4.80
CA GLY A 138 -37.13 28.53 -4.08
C GLY A 138 -36.14 27.66 -4.84
N CYS A 139 -35.01 28.25 -5.25
CA CYS A 139 -33.88 27.48 -5.74
C CYS A 139 -33.43 26.55 -4.60
N LEU A 140 -33.88 25.30 -4.65
CA LEU A 140 -33.21 24.21 -3.96
C LEU A 140 -31.73 24.32 -4.33
N PRO A 141 -30.81 24.44 -3.35
CA PRO A 141 -29.41 24.74 -3.63
C PRO A 141 -28.89 23.70 -4.63
N HIS A 142 -28.34 24.18 -5.74
CA HIS A 142 -28.03 23.32 -6.88
C HIS A 142 -26.97 22.30 -6.49
N ARG A 143 -27.43 21.09 -6.18
CA ARG A 143 -26.64 20.03 -5.56
C ARG A 143 -25.65 19.48 -6.58
N ALA A 144 -24.44 20.02 -6.60
CA ALA A 144 -23.41 19.62 -7.55
C ALA A 144 -23.04 18.13 -7.40
N ASP A 145 -22.87 17.41 -8.50
CA ASP A 145 -22.42 16.02 -8.46
C ASP A 145 -20.97 15.90 -7.97
N PRO A 146 -20.61 14.83 -7.23
CA PRO A 146 -19.23 14.62 -6.78
C PRO A 146 -18.26 14.50 -7.96
N PRO A 147 -16.95 14.77 -7.74
CA PRO A 147 -15.93 14.49 -8.75
C PRO A 147 -16.03 13.04 -9.23
N LYS A 148 -15.96 12.81 -10.55
CA LYS A 148 -15.89 11.44 -11.07
C LYS A 148 -14.55 10.82 -10.66
N PRO A 149 -14.49 9.55 -10.19
CA PRO A 149 -13.23 8.88 -9.89
C PRO A 149 -12.31 8.84 -11.12
N LEU A 150 -11.02 9.07 -10.91
CA LEU A 150 -10.00 9.08 -11.95
C LEU A 150 -9.14 7.82 -11.84
N PRO A 151 -9.23 6.86 -12.75
CA PRO A 151 -8.49 5.61 -12.64
C PRO A 151 -6.95 5.78 -12.75
N PRO A 152 -6.18 4.81 -12.23
CA PRO A 152 -6.67 3.71 -11.40
C PRO A 152 -6.99 4.18 -9.96
N VAL A 153 -7.88 3.45 -9.29
CA VAL A 153 -8.37 3.77 -7.94
C VAL A 153 -8.14 2.58 -6.99
N PRO A 154 -7.94 2.81 -5.68
CA PRO A 154 -7.80 1.75 -4.71
C PRO A 154 -9.09 0.93 -4.57
N SER A 155 -8.93 -0.35 -4.28
CA SER A 155 -9.99 -1.21 -3.75
C SER A 155 -10.15 -1.01 -2.23
N ASP A 156 -11.29 -1.43 -1.67
CA ASP A 156 -11.59 -1.23 -0.23
C ASP A 156 -10.53 -1.82 0.72
N ARG A 157 -9.88 -2.93 0.33
CA ARG A 157 -8.75 -3.50 1.08
C ARG A 157 -7.52 -2.59 1.08
N GLN A 158 -7.22 -1.94 -0.04
CA GLN A 158 -6.11 -0.99 -0.16
C GLN A 158 -6.43 0.33 0.58
N LEU A 159 -7.70 0.76 0.61
CA LEU A 159 -8.15 1.87 1.46
C LEU A 159 -8.00 1.56 2.95
N GLN A 160 -8.37 0.35 3.39
CA GLN A 160 -8.17 -0.09 4.78
C GLN A 160 -6.69 -0.23 5.14
N TRP A 161 -5.88 -0.77 4.24
CA TRP A 161 -4.44 -0.93 4.40
C TRP A 161 -3.71 0.43 4.45
N HIS A 162 -4.10 1.42 3.61
CA HIS A 162 -3.58 2.79 3.72
C HIS A 162 -3.90 3.42 5.09
N ARG A 163 -5.08 3.16 5.65
CA ARG A 163 -5.48 3.62 7.01
C ARG A 163 -4.67 2.99 8.16
N MET A 164 -3.78 2.04 7.88
CA MET A 164 -2.92 1.42 8.90
C MET A 164 -1.65 2.24 9.18
N GLU A 165 -1.06 2.86 8.14
CA GLU A 165 0.17 3.66 8.13
C GLU A 165 1.47 2.96 8.60
N ILE A 166 1.45 2.28 9.75
CA ILE A 166 2.61 1.59 10.31
C ILE A 166 2.22 0.15 10.73
N ASN A 167 2.88 -0.81 10.08
CA ASN A 167 2.78 -2.24 10.31
C ASN A 167 4.14 -2.81 10.77
N ALA A 168 4.09 -3.90 11.52
CA ALA A 168 5.27 -4.55 12.07
C ALA A 168 5.58 -5.82 11.27
N PHE A 169 6.85 -6.05 10.98
CA PHE A 169 7.33 -7.35 10.53
C PHE A 169 7.98 -8.08 11.71
N ILE A 170 7.79 -9.39 11.80
CA ILE A 170 8.46 -10.27 12.75
C ILE A 170 9.22 -11.32 11.97
N HIS A 171 10.51 -11.07 11.72
CA HIS A 171 11.48 -12.10 11.35
C HIS A 171 11.88 -12.88 12.61
N PHE A 172 11.38 -14.10 12.71
CA PHE A 172 11.67 -15.04 13.78
C PHE A 172 11.71 -16.46 13.22
N GLY A 173 12.63 -17.29 13.69
CA GLY A 173 12.79 -18.64 13.15
C GLY A 173 14.14 -19.27 13.47
N MET A 174 14.50 -20.28 12.70
CA MET A 174 15.73 -21.05 12.89
C MET A 174 16.99 -20.16 12.82
N ASN A 175 16.99 -19.23 11.87
CA ASN A 175 17.93 -18.12 11.73
C ASN A 175 18.31 -17.40 13.04
N THR A 176 17.33 -17.13 13.91
CA THR A 176 17.57 -16.49 15.23
C THR A 176 18.51 -17.32 16.10
N PHE A 177 18.49 -18.66 15.98
CA PHE A 177 19.29 -19.60 16.75
C PHE A 177 20.65 -19.92 16.09
N THR A 178 20.74 -19.87 14.76
CA THR A 178 21.98 -20.07 14.01
C THR A 178 22.85 -18.83 13.87
N ASP A 179 22.33 -17.64 14.21
CA ASP A 179 22.97 -16.33 13.98
C ASP A 179 23.12 -15.97 12.49
N TRP A 180 22.16 -16.39 11.66
CA TRP A 180 22.19 -16.20 10.20
C TRP A 180 20.98 -15.40 9.70
N GLU A 181 21.22 -14.50 8.75
CA GLU A 181 20.16 -13.86 7.97
C GLU A 181 19.47 -14.85 7.02
N TRP A 182 20.23 -15.67 6.30
CA TRP A 182 19.73 -16.59 5.26
C TRP A 182 20.15 -18.04 5.51
N GLY A 183 19.39 -18.75 6.34
CA GLY A 183 19.55 -20.18 6.64
C GLY A 183 19.51 -21.08 5.42
N THR A 184 20.12 -22.26 5.54
CA THR A 184 20.53 -23.16 4.45
C THR A 184 19.49 -24.21 4.06
N GLY A 185 18.50 -24.49 4.90
CA GLY A 185 17.56 -25.61 4.77
C GLY A 185 18.12 -26.95 5.28
N MET A 186 19.24 -26.93 6.01
CA MET A 186 19.90 -28.11 6.59
C MET A 186 20.07 -28.01 8.11
N GLU A 187 19.45 -26.99 8.72
CA GLU A 187 19.47 -26.76 10.16
C GLU A 187 18.73 -27.86 10.92
N ASP A 188 19.24 -28.23 12.09
CA ASP A 188 18.57 -29.20 12.96
C ASP A 188 17.39 -28.53 13.68
N PRO A 189 16.14 -29.04 13.53
CA PRO A 189 14.99 -28.61 14.34
C PRO A 189 15.24 -28.58 15.85
N SER A 190 16.22 -29.34 16.37
CA SER A 190 16.62 -29.33 17.77
C SER A 190 17.16 -27.99 18.27
N LEU A 191 17.62 -27.10 17.38
CA LEU A 191 18.13 -25.77 17.73
C LEU A 191 17.04 -24.75 18.07
N PHE A 192 15.79 -24.98 17.64
CA PHE A 192 14.68 -24.06 17.88
C PHE A 192 14.04 -24.34 19.25
N ASP A 193 14.46 -23.62 20.29
CA ASP A 193 13.88 -23.73 21.64
C ASP A 193 13.75 -22.36 22.37
N PRO A 194 12.85 -21.46 21.93
CA PRO A 194 12.57 -20.22 22.62
C PRO A 194 11.75 -20.46 23.90
N ALA A 195 12.44 -20.75 25.00
CA ALA A 195 11.83 -21.11 26.28
C ALA A 195 10.86 -20.06 26.85
N ASP A 196 11.16 -18.77 26.69
CA ASP A 196 10.40 -17.64 27.24
C ASP A 196 9.50 -16.94 26.20
N LEU A 197 9.13 -17.66 25.12
CA LEU A 197 8.37 -17.11 24.00
C LEU A 197 7.03 -16.51 24.43
N ASP A 198 6.82 -15.25 24.07
CA ASP A 198 5.71 -14.42 24.53
C ASP A 198 5.24 -13.44 23.45
N CYS A 199 4.41 -13.92 22.53
CA CYS A 199 3.79 -13.07 21.51
C CYS A 199 2.90 -11.95 22.10
N ARG A 200 2.45 -12.05 23.36
CA ARG A 200 1.70 -10.97 24.02
C ARG A 200 2.63 -9.82 24.39
N GLN A 201 3.88 -10.08 24.79
CA GLN A 201 4.90 -9.04 24.93
C GLN A 201 5.25 -8.41 23.57
N TRP A 202 5.34 -9.19 22.49
CA TRP A 202 5.59 -8.63 21.14
C TRP A 202 4.49 -7.63 20.77
N VAL A 203 3.23 -8.08 20.86
CA VAL A 203 2.05 -7.27 20.50
C VAL A 203 1.85 -6.08 21.44
N ALA A 204 2.18 -6.20 22.74
CA ALA A 204 2.12 -5.08 23.67
C ALA A 204 3.09 -3.95 23.28
N VAL A 205 4.37 -4.28 23.02
CA VAL A 205 5.39 -3.31 22.60
C VAL A 205 4.99 -2.61 21.30
N LEU A 206 4.52 -3.36 20.30
CA LEU A 206 4.09 -2.81 19.02
C LEU A 206 2.84 -1.92 19.18
N ARG A 207 1.88 -2.32 20.02
CA ARG A 207 0.69 -1.50 20.32
C ARG A 207 1.04 -0.21 21.05
N GLU A 208 1.98 -0.24 22.00
CA GLU A 208 2.51 0.94 22.70
C GLU A 208 3.23 1.90 21.75
N ALA A 209 3.93 1.38 20.73
CA ALA A 209 4.55 2.18 19.68
C ALA A 209 3.57 2.68 18.59
N GLY A 210 2.32 2.17 18.59
CA GLY A 210 1.22 2.67 17.76
C GLY A 210 0.90 1.87 16.50
N PHE A 211 1.54 0.72 16.29
CA PHE A 211 1.36 -0.16 15.12
C PHE A 211 -0.08 -0.70 14.99
N LYS A 212 -0.51 -1.02 13.76
CA LYS A 212 -1.88 -1.51 13.47
C LYS A 212 -1.94 -2.97 13.03
N GLY A 213 -0.92 -3.47 12.33
CA GLY A 213 -0.80 -4.86 11.89
C GLY A 213 0.54 -5.47 12.25
N VAL A 214 0.59 -6.80 12.32
CA VAL A 214 1.81 -7.60 12.49
C VAL A 214 1.85 -8.69 11.43
N ILE A 215 2.92 -8.73 10.62
CA ILE A 215 3.23 -9.79 9.65
C ILE A 215 4.29 -10.70 10.25
N LEU A 216 4.07 -12.01 10.25
CA LEU A 216 5.04 -13.02 10.74
C LEU A 216 5.69 -13.78 9.60
N THR A 217 7.01 -14.02 9.68
CA THR A 217 7.71 -15.02 8.84
C THR A 217 7.32 -16.43 9.24
N ALA A 218 6.13 -16.90 8.80
CA ALA A 218 5.62 -18.22 9.13
C ALA A 218 6.53 -19.35 8.60
N LYS A 219 7.23 -19.08 7.48
CA LYS A 219 8.35 -19.88 6.94
C LYS A 219 9.30 -18.95 6.19
N HIS A 220 10.60 -18.98 6.48
CA HIS A 220 11.62 -18.19 5.79
C HIS A 220 12.27 -18.99 4.64
N HIS A 221 13.31 -18.45 3.98
CA HIS A 221 14.05 -19.13 2.90
C HIS A 221 14.65 -20.49 3.32
N ASP A 222 14.91 -20.67 4.62
CA ASP A 222 15.35 -21.94 5.20
C ASP A 222 14.31 -23.07 5.05
N GLY A 223 13.02 -22.73 4.85
CA GLY A 223 11.94 -23.70 4.77
C GLY A 223 11.38 -24.15 6.13
N PHE A 224 11.91 -23.65 7.26
CA PHE A 224 11.47 -24.08 8.58
C PHE A 224 10.13 -23.43 8.96
N CYS A 225 9.08 -24.25 9.14
CA CYS A 225 7.74 -23.74 9.38
C CYS A 225 7.44 -23.53 10.88
N LEU A 226 7.01 -22.32 11.24
CA LEU A 226 6.67 -21.90 12.62
C LEU A 226 5.33 -22.46 13.15
N TRP A 227 4.59 -23.19 12.31
CA TRP A 227 3.39 -23.92 12.69
C TRP A 227 3.58 -25.43 12.40
N PRO A 228 2.83 -26.33 13.08
CA PRO A 228 2.96 -27.78 12.90
C PRO A 228 2.32 -28.25 11.58
N SER A 229 2.92 -27.89 10.45
CA SER A 229 2.39 -28.16 9.10
C SER A 229 2.21 -29.65 8.82
N SER A 230 1.08 -29.97 8.18
CA SER A 230 0.76 -31.33 7.72
C SER A 230 1.66 -31.81 6.58
N TYR A 231 2.36 -30.89 5.90
CA TYR A 231 3.00 -31.12 4.60
C TYR A 231 4.53 -31.23 4.64
N THR A 232 5.18 -30.76 5.71
CA THR A 232 6.64 -30.91 5.92
C THR A 232 6.97 -31.27 7.36
N ASP A 233 8.02 -32.07 7.53
CA ASP A 233 8.58 -32.42 8.82
C ASP A 233 9.60 -31.39 9.33
N HIS A 234 10.07 -30.49 8.47
CA HIS A 234 10.94 -29.36 8.85
C HIS A 234 10.10 -28.20 9.43
N SER A 235 9.60 -28.41 10.64
CA SER A 235 8.70 -27.50 11.34
C SER A 235 8.79 -27.66 12.86
N VAL A 236 8.18 -26.73 13.61
CA VAL A 236 8.14 -26.72 15.08
C VAL A 236 7.67 -28.04 15.73
N LYS A 237 6.91 -28.89 15.01
CA LYS A 237 6.49 -30.22 15.50
C LYS A 237 7.64 -31.21 15.75
N HIS A 238 8.84 -30.94 15.19
CA HIS A 238 10.07 -31.72 15.44
C HIS A 238 11.11 -30.95 16.26
N SER A 239 10.77 -29.77 16.77
CA SER A 239 11.62 -29.02 17.71
C SER A 239 11.31 -29.41 19.17
N PRO A 240 12.25 -29.25 20.12
CA PRO A 240 11.98 -29.44 21.55
C PRO A 240 10.97 -28.42 22.10
N TRP A 241 10.80 -27.27 21.42
CA TRP A 241 9.95 -26.17 21.86
C TRP A 241 8.51 -26.62 22.13
N ARG A 242 8.01 -26.28 23.33
CA ARG A 242 6.74 -26.75 23.91
C ARG A 242 6.51 -28.27 23.72
N GLN A 243 7.58 -29.07 23.72
CA GLN A 243 7.58 -30.52 23.51
C GLN A 243 7.02 -30.94 22.14
N GLY A 244 7.40 -30.26 21.06
CA GLY A 244 6.94 -30.51 19.70
C GLY A 244 5.47 -30.17 19.46
N ARG A 245 4.87 -29.34 20.32
CA ARG A 245 3.44 -28.96 20.30
C ARG A 245 3.19 -27.45 20.25
N GLY A 246 4.24 -26.67 20.00
CA GLY A 246 4.14 -25.22 19.85
C GLY A 246 3.66 -24.81 18.45
N ASP A 247 3.14 -23.58 18.36
CA ASP A 247 2.59 -23.00 17.13
C ASP A 247 2.68 -21.46 17.22
N VAL A 248 3.79 -20.88 16.72
CA VAL A 248 4.05 -19.43 16.85
C VAL A 248 3.03 -18.62 16.06
N VAL A 249 2.58 -19.16 14.92
CA VAL A 249 1.56 -18.52 14.06
C VAL A 249 0.25 -18.37 14.84
N ARG A 250 -0.17 -19.40 15.59
CA ARG A 250 -1.34 -19.33 16.48
C ARG A 250 -1.14 -18.40 17.65
N GLU A 251 -0.01 -18.50 18.37
CA GLU A 251 0.24 -17.66 19.54
C GLU A 251 0.29 -16.15 19.18
N LEU A 252 0.83 -15.79 18.02
CA LEU A 252 0.81 -14.40 17.55
C LEU A 252 -0.54 -13.96 16.99
N ALA A 253 -1.24 -14.80 16.22
CA ALA A 253 -2.58 -14.48 15.71
C ALA A 253 -3.59 -14.27 16.87
N GLU A 254 -3.49 -15.07 17.93
CA GLU A 254 -4.32 -14.92 19.13
C GLU A 254 -3.94 -13.65 19.92
N ALA A 255 -2.65 -13.38 20.13
CA ALA A 255 -2.21 -12.15 20.79
C ALA A 255 -2.62 -10.87 20.02
N CYS A 256 -2.50 -10.86 18.69
CA CYS A 256 -2.95 -9.75 17.84
C CYS A 256 -4.45 -9.51 18.01
N ARG A 257 -5.25 -10.58 17.91
CA ARG A 257 -6.72 -10.55 18.09
C ARG A 257 -7.15 -10.08 19.48
N GLU A 258 -6.43 -10.46 20.54
CA GLU A 258 -6.68 -9.99 21.92
C GLU A 258 -6.39 -8.48 22.09
N ALA A 259 -5.38 -7.97 21.40
CA ALA A 259 -4.95 -6.57 21.51
C ALA A 259 -5.64 -5.61 20.52
N GLY A 260 -6.33 -6.14 19.50
CA GLY A 260 -6.94 -5.36 18.42
C GLY A 260 -5.99 -4.99 17.28
N LEU A 261 -4.86 -5.72 17.12
CA LEU A 261 -3.98 -5.60 15.95
C LEU A 261 -4.40 -6.62 14.88
N LYS A 262 -4.23 -6.24 13.61
CA LYS A 262 -4.43 -7.15 12.46
C LYS A 262 -3.24 -8.12 12.33
N PHE A 263 -3.49 -9.34 11.85
CA PHE A 263 -2.45 -10.37 11.65
C PHE A 263 -2.25 -10.68 10.16
N GLY A 264 -0.99 -10.80 9.74
CA GLY A 264 -0.56 -11.09 8.37
C GLY A 264 0.51 -12.18 8.33
N VAL A 265 0.72 -12.79 7.17
CA VAL A 265 1.66 -13.91 7.02
C VAL A 265 2.60 -13.72 5.82
N TYR A 266 3.89 -13.89 6.08
CA TYR A 266 4.91 -14.12 5.08
C TYR A 266 5.13 -15.64 4.96
N LEU A 267 5.17 -16.14 3.72
CA LEU A 267 5.42 -17.55 3.39
C LEU A 267 6.43 -17.59 2.25
N SER A 268 7.72 -17.84 2.53
CA SER A 268 8.77 -17.68 1.53
C SER A 268 8.54 -18.56 0.28
N PRO A 269 8.45 -17.97 -0.94
CA PRO A 269 8.35 -18.72 -2.19
C PRO A 269 9.61 -19.52 -2.49
N TRP A 270 10.80 -18.95 -2.25
CA TRP A 270 12.06 -19.70 -2.25
C TRP A 270 12.13 -20.58 -1.01
N ASP A 271 12.41 -21.87 -1.20
CA ASP A 271 12.56 -22.85 -0.13
C ASP A 271 13.82 -23.68 -0.39
N ARG A 272 14.76 -23.63 0.55
CA ARG A 272 16.05 -24.32 0.44
C ARG A 272 16.01 -25.75 0.98
N HIS A 273 15.02 -26.07 1.81
CA HIS A 273 14.82 -27.40 2.38
C HIS A 273 14.02 -28.32 1.44
N GLU A 274 12.85 -27.86 0.98
CA GLU A 274 11.85 -28.72 0.32
C GLU A 274 12.43 -29.45 -0.91
N PRO A 275 12.45 -30.79 -0.92
CA PRO A 275 13.02 -31.57 -2.03
C PRO A 275 12.32 -31.40 -3.38
N SER A 276 11.08 -30.90 -3.40
CA SER A 276 10.37 -30.56 -4.65
C SER A 276 10.64 -29.16 -5.19
N TYR A 277 11.30 -28.25 -4.45
CA TYR A 277 11.59 -26.91 -4.99
C TYR A 277 12.47 -27.03 -6.26
N GLY A 278 11.94 -26.57 -7.40
CA GLY A 278 12.46 -26.79 -8.76
C GLY A 278 11.63 -27.77 -9.61
N ASP A 279 11.00 -28.79 -9.01
CA ASP A 279 9.96 -29.61 -9.64
C ASP A 279 8.64 -28.82 -9.61
N SER A 280 8.51 -27.89 -10.56
CA SER A 280 7.60 -26.76 -10.41
C SER A 280 6.14 -27.14 -10.13
N PRO A 281 5.51 -28.11 -10.84
CA PRO A 281 4.15 -28.54 -10.53
C PRO A 281 3.98 -29.13 -9.12
N ARG A 282 5.00 -29.83 -8.61
CA ARG A 282 4.95 -30.46 -7.29
C ARG A 282 5.15 -29.44 -6.18
N TYR A 283 6.12 -28.53 -6.32
CA TYR A 283 6.32 -27.47 -5.34
C TYR A 283 5.13 -26.50 -5.29
N ASN A 284 4.54 -26.17 -6.45
CA ASN A 284 3.38 -25.27 -6.47
C ASN A 284 2.18 -25.85 -5.70
N GLU A 285 1.93 -27.17 -5.76
CA GLU A 285 0.87 -27.80 -4.96
C GLU A 285 1.25 -27.92 -3.46
N PHE A 286 2.51 -28.23 -3.13
CA PHE A 286 3.02 -28.17 -1.74
C PHE A 286 2.82 -26.77 -1.13
N TYR A 287 3.21 -25.74 -1.87
CA TYR A 287 3.11 -24.35 -1.47
C TYR A 287 1.64 -23.91 -1.29
N ARG A 288 0.76 -24.25 -2.23
CA ARG A 288 -0.69 -24.05 -2.12
C ARG A 288 -1.30 -24.75 -0.91
N CYS A 289 -0.80 -25.94 -0.56
CA CYS A 289 -1.23 -26.67 0.62
C CYS A 289 -0.84 -25.94 1.92
N GLN A 290 0.42 -25.50 2.05
CA GLN A 290 0.87 -24.68 3.19
C GLN A 290 0.11 -23.34 3.28
N LEU A 291 -0.07 -22.66 2.16
CA LEU A 291 -0.84 -21.42 2.07
C LEU A 291 -2.30 -21.63 2.49
N ARG A 292 -2.93 -22.76 2.13
CA ARG A 292 -4.29 -23.11 2.60
C ARG A 292 -4.34 -23.39 4.11
N GLU A 293 -3.30 -23.95 4.73
CA GLU A 293 -3.22 -24.06 6.21
C GLU A 293 -3.23 -22.66 6.85
N LEU A 294 -2.34 -21.76 6.40
CA LEU A 294 -2.23 -20.39 6.92
C LEU A 294 -3.50 -19.55 6.72
N LEU A 295 -4.16 -19.66 5.56
CA LEU A 295 -5.35 -18.88 5.24
C LEU A 295 -6.65 -19.41 5.88
N THR A 296 -6.65 -20.58 6.53
CA THR A 296 -7.88 -21.19 7.10
C THR A 296 -7.85 -21.44 8.61
N GLN A 297 -6.68 -21.51 9.25
CA GLN A 297 -6.58 -21.99 10.64
C GLN A 297 -6.28 -20.89 11.69
N TYR A 298 -6.03 -19.65 11.27
CA TYR A 298 -5.50 -18.58 12.14
C TYR A 298 -6.35 -17.29 12.18
N GLY A 299 -7.53 -17.26 11.54
CA GLY A 299 -8.49 -16.15 11.63
C GLY A 299 -8.58 -15.28 10.37
N GLU A 300 -8.82 -13.98 10.54
CA GLU A 300 -8.73 -12.99 9.45
C GLU A 300 -7.26 -12.65 9.19
N ILE A 301 -6.84 -12.75 7.94
CA ILE A 301 -5.51 -12.32 7.47
C ILE A 301 -5.67 -10.98 6.76
N PHE A 302 -4.92 -9.94 7.17
CA PHE A 302 -4.98 -8.64 6.49
C PHE A 302 -4.02 -8.53 5.30
N GLU A 303 -2.92 -9.27 5.32
CA GLU A 303 -1.86 -9.20 4.32
C GLU A 303 -1.17 -10.56 4.17
N VAL A 304 -0.90 -10.92 2.92
CA VAL A 304 -0.10 -12.09 2.53
C VAL A 304 1.10 -11.60 1.74
N TRP A 305 2.30 -11.87 2.26
CA TRP A 305 3.56 -11.31 1.76
C TRP A 305 4.33 -12.37 0.97
N PHE A 306 4.50 -12.13 -0.34
CA PHE A 306 5.20 -13.02 -1.26
C PHE A 306 6.53 -12.39 -1.71
N ASP A 307 7.63 -13.03 -1.28
CA ASP A 307 8.99 -12.57 -1.52
C ASP A 307 9.49 -12.79 -2.97
N GLY A 308 10.21 -11.82 -3.52
CA GLY A 308 10.94 -11.92 -4.78
C GLY A 308 12.36 -12.51 -4.66
N ALA A 309 12.94 -12.56 -3.45
CA ALA A 309 14.32 -12.98 -3.22
C ALA A 309 14.57 -14.46 -3.51
N CYS A 310 15.66 -14.76 -4.23
CA CYS A 310 16.05 -16.12 -4.60
C CYS A 310 17.57 -16.25 -4.82
N GLY A 311 18.27 -16.91 -3.89
CA GLY A 311 19.73 -17.04 -3.89
C GLY A 311 20.31 -18.21 -4.71
N GLU A 312 19.51 -18.91 -5.51
CA GLU A 312 19.95 -20.06 -6.34
C GLU A 312 21.04 -19.71 -7.38
N GLY A 313 21.17 -18.44 -7.76
CA GLY A 313 22.16 -17.96 -8.72
C GLY A 313 22.02 -18.60 -10.11
N PRO A 314 23.03 -18.46 -11.01
CA PRO A 314 22.92 -18.88 -12.42
C PRO A 314 22.73 -20.38 -12.67
N ASN A 315 23.21 -21.24 -11.76
CA ASN A 315 23.27 -22.70 -11.94
C ASN A 315 22.43 -23.50 -10.92
N GLY A 316 21.77 -22.84 -9.97
CA GLY A 316 20.90 -23.50 -9.00
C GLY A 316 19.53 -23.90 -9.56
N ARG A 317 18.63 -24.26 -8.65
CA ARG A 317 17.26 -24.73 -8.94
C ARG A 317 16.44 -23.65 -9.68
N ARG A 318 15.40 -24.09 -10.38
CA ARG A 318 14.52 -23.22 -11.20
C ARG A 318 13.06 -23.53 -10.92
N GLN A 319 12.49 -22.77 -10.00
CA GLN A 319 11.06 -22.81 -9.70
C GLN A 319 10.30 -21.82 -10.57
N VAL A 320 9.19 -22.26 -11.17
CA VAL A 320 8.21 -21.41 -11.84
C VAL A 320 6.95 -21.38 -10.97
N TYR A 321 6.76 -20.28 -10.24
CA TYR A 321 5.63 -20.10 -9.33
C TYR A 321 4.31 -19.93 -10.09
N ASP A 322 3.26 -20.61 -9.62
CA ASP A 322 1.91 -20.51 -10.16
C ASP A 322 1.16 -19.34 -9.48
N TRP A 323 1.59 -18.10 -9.79
CA TRP A 323 1.13 -16.89 -9.11
C TRP A 323 -0.39 -16.66 -9.20
N ASP A 324 -1.01 -16.86 -10.36
CA ASP A 324 -2.46 -16.75 -10.52
C ASP A 324 -3.22 -17.70 -9.58
N SER A 325 -2.69 -18.90 -9.38
CA SER A 325 -3.23 -19.94 -8.50
C SER A 325 -3.00 -19.63 -7.02
N TYR A 326 -1.85 -19.04 -6.67
CA TYR A 326 -1.55 -18.58 -5.30
C TYR A 326 -2.43 -17.39 -4.91
N TRP A 327 -2.49 -16.36 -5.76
CA TRP A 327 -3.30 -15.18 -5.55
C TRP A 327 -4.79 -15.51 -5.58
N GLY A 328 -5.22 -16.38 -6.49
CA GLY A 328 -6.58 -16.93 -6.53
C GLY A 328 -6.98 -17.63 -5.21
N LEU A 329 -6.04 -18.36 -4.59
CA LEU A 329 -6.26 -18.99 -3.28
C LEU A 329 -6.39 -17.97 -2.14
N VAL A 330 -5.61 -16.88 -2.16
CA VAL A 330 -5.80 -15.76 -1.21
C VAL A 330 -7.17 -15.12 -1.42
N ARG A 331 -7.60 -14.88 -2.67
CA ARG A 331 -8.94 -14.32 -2.97
C ARG A 331 -10.10 -15.24 -2.60
N GLU A 332 -9.92 -16.56 -2.71
CA GLU A 332 -10.90 -17.58 -2.30
C GLU A 332 -11.16 -17.53 -0.79
N LEU A 333 -10.09 -17.42 0.02
CA LEU A 333 -10.14 -17.68 1.46
C LEU A 333 -10.11 -16.42 2.33
N GLN A 334 -9.38 -15.39 1.88
CA GLN A 334 -9.17 -14.13 2.60
C GLN A 334 -9.38 -12.96 1.62
N PRO A 335 -10.60 -12.74 1.09
CA PRO A 335 -10.87 -11.73 0.05
C PRO A 335 -10.58 -10.28 0.46
N ASN A 336 -10.46 -10.03 1.77
CA ASN A 336 -10.09 -8.73 2.33
C ASN A 336 -8.58 -8.55 2.50
N ALA A 337 -7.78 -9.62 2.41
CA ALA A 337 -6.33 -9.53 2.48
C ALA A 337 -5.78 -8.78 1.26
N VAL A 338 -4.86 -7.84 1.49
CA VAL A 338 -3.96 -7.37 0.44
C VAL A 338 -2.89 -8.43 0.16
N ILE A 339 -2.41 -8.44 -1.08
CA ILE A 339 -1.31 -9.28 -1.53
C ILE A 339 -0.13 -8.36 -1.88
N PHE A 340 0.97 -8.56 -1.16
CA PHE A 340 2.27 -7.99 -1.48
C PHE A 340 3.06 -8.95 -2.39
N SER A 341 3.71 -8.36 -3.40
CA SER A 341 4.97 -8.82 -3.99
C SER A 341 5.65 -7.60 -4.63
N ASP A 342 6.86 -7.73 -5.17
CA ASP A 342 7.60 -6.63 -5.82
C ASP A 342 6.76 -5.82 -6.81
N GLY A 343 5.79 -6.46 -7.49
CA GLY A 343 4.93 -5.85 -8.51
C GLY A 343 3.43 -5.77 -8.18
N GLY A 344 2.98 -6.15 -6.98
CA GLY A 344 1.54 -6.24 -6.64
C GLY A 344 1.04 -7.67 -6.35
N PRO A 345 -0.24 -8.01 -6.62
CA PRO A 345 -1.25 -7.21 -7.31
C PRO A 345 -1.95 -6.12 -6.48
N ASP A 346 -1.88 -6.14 -5.13
CA ASP A 346 -2.47 -5.06 -4.31
C ASP A 346 -1.43 -4.08 -3.78
N VAL A 347 -0.26 -4.56 -3.38
CA VAL A 347 0.80 -3.77 -2.73
C VAL A 347 2.13 -4.13 -3.38
N ARG A 348 2.97 -3.12 -3.64
CA ARG A 348 4.31 -3.30 -4.22
C ARG A 348 5.40 -3.07 -3.19
N TRP A 349 6.56 -3.69 -3.41
CA TRP A 349 7.81 -3.27 -2.77
C TRP A 349 8.14 -1.81 -3.11
N VAL A 350 8.72 -1.05 -2.17
CA VAL A 350 9.22 0.32 -2.44
C VAL A 350 10.54 0.33 -3.23
N GLY A 351 11.15 -0.83 -3.51
CA GLY A 351 12.41 -0.90 -4.26
C GLY A 351 13.66 -0.63 -3.40
N ASN A 352 13.55 -0.62 -2.07
CA ASN A 352 14.68 -0.56 -1.15
C ASN A 352 14.29 -0.95 0.29
N GLU A 353 15.16 -1.70 0.96
CA GLU A 353 15.03 -2.10 2.39
C GLU A 353 15.42 -0.97 3.39
N GLN A 354 15.48 0.28 2.92
CA GLN A 354 15.77 1.46 3.77
C GLN A 354 14.49 2.15 4.26
N GLY A 355 13.31 1.68 3.84
CA GLY A 355 12.02 2.26 4.21
C GLY A 355 11.75 3.61 3.54
N PHE A 356 12.38 3.90 2.39
CA PHE A 356 12.29 5.20 1.73
C PHE A 356 11.49 5.14 0.43
N ALA A 357 10.29 5.74 0.42
CA ALA A 357 9.58 6.08 -0.81
C ALA A 357 10.14 7.37 -1.43
N GLY A 358 9.96 7.53 -2.73
CA GLY A 358 10.40 8.70 -3.48
C GLY A 358 9.64 9.97 -3.11
N GLU A 359 10.27 11.14 -3.28
CA GLU A 359 9.57 12.42 -3.08
C GLU A 359 8.40 12.60 -4.03
N THR A 360 8.51 12.02 -5.22
CA THR A 360 7.39 11.61 -6.08
C THR A 360 7.10 10.14 -5.78
N ASN A 361 5.85 9.82 -5.45
CA ASN A 361 5.35 8.47 -5.25
C ASN A 361 3.93 8.37 -5.81
N TRP A 362 3.80 7.78 -6.99
CA TRP A 362 2.53 7.35 -7.56
C TRP A 362 2.17 5.99 -6.99
N ALA A 363 0.93 5.82 -6.54
CA ALA A 363 0.38 4.52 -6.13
C ALA A 363 0.05 3.64 -7.35
N PHE A 364 0.81 3.77 -8.44
CA PHE A 364 0.49 3.22 -9.76
C PHE A 364 1.64 2.40 -10.33
N LEU A 365 1.33 1.31 -11.03
CA LEU A 365 2.26 0.54 -11.88
C LEU A 365 1.63 0.25 -13.25
N ARG A 366 2.47 -0.01 -14.26
CA ARG A 366 2.02 -0.49 -15.58
C ARG A 366 1.77 -1.99 -15.56
N LYS A 367 0.58 -2.39 -16.00
CA LYS A 367 0.13 -3.79 -16.05
C LYS A 367 0.97 -4.62 -17.01
N GLY A 368 1.53 -5.72 -16.51
CA GLY A 368 2.29 -6.67 -17.32
C GLY A 368 3.74 -6.26 -17.64
N GLU A 369 4.14 -5.03 -17.32
CA GLU A 369 5.57 -4.63 -17.32
C GLU A 369 6.25 -4.96 -15.99
N VAL A 370 5.53 -4.84 -14.87
CA VAL A 370 6.05 -5.06 -13.51
C VAL A 370 5.51 -6.37 -12.94
N PHE A 371 6.37 -7.14 -12.27
CA PHE A 371 6.13 -8.52 -11.82
C PHE A 371 7.07 -8.88 -10.64
N PRO A 372 6.84 -9.99 -9.90
CA PRO A 372 7.77 -10.45 -8.85
C PRO A 372 9.18 -10.72 -9.40
N GLY A 373 10.22 -10.11 -8.83
CA GLY A 373 11.58 -10.12 -9.36
C GLY A 373 11.87 -9.05 -10.44
N TYR A 374 11.16 -7.92 -10.41
CA TYR A 374 11.29 -6.86 -11.44
C TYR A 374 12.70 -6.22 -11.42
N PRO A 375 13.46 -6.26 -12.54
CA PRO A 375 14.88 -5.87 -12.53
C PRO A 375 15.12 -4.36 -12.37
N ASN A 376 14.18 -3.50 -12.78
CA ASN A 376 14.30 -2.05 -12.62
C ASN A 376 13.66 -1.58 -11.30
N TYR A 377 13.90 -2.29 -10.20
CA TYR A 377 13.23 -2.05 -8.90
C TYR A 377 13.35 -0.61 -8.37
N GLY A 378 14.38 0.16 -8.75
CA GLY A 378 14.48 1.59 -8.43
C GLY A 378 13.38 2.48 -9.04
N GLU A 379 12.61 1.99 -10.02
CA GLU A 379 11.38 2.65 -10.51
C GLU A 379 10.24 2.52 -9.48
N LEU A 380 10.19 1.43 -8.70
CA LEU A 380 9.14 1.15 -7.71
C LEU A 380 9.13 2.18 -6.58
N THR A 381 10.29 2.78 -6.27
CA THR A 381 10.45 3.90 -5.34
C THR A 381 9.56 5.09 -5.69
N GLN A 382 9.24 5.30 -6.98
CA GLN A 382 8.43 6.41 -7.47
C GLN A 382 7.09 5.99 -8.10
N GLY A 383 6.99 4.75 -8.59
CA GLY A 383 5.82 4.29 -9.36
C GLY A 383 5.70 4.99 -10.72
N HIS A 384 4.70 4.59 -11.49
CA HIS A 384 4.54 5.01 -12.88
C HIS A 384 3.42 6.07 -13.02
N PRO A 385 3.71 7.33 -13.41
CA PRO A 385 2.68 8.37 -13.57
C PRO A 385 1.64 8.06 -14.67
N ASP A 386 1.99 7.12 -15.56
CA ASP A 386 1.23 6.56 -16.66
C ASP A 386 0.71 5.13 -16.39
N GLY A 387 0.87 4.62 -15.16
CA GLY A 387 0.40 3.29 -14.75
C GLY A 387 -1.13 3.16 -14.70
N ASP A 388 -1.62 1.96 -15.02
CA ASP A 388 -3.04 1.60 -15.15
C ASP A 388 -3.55 0.68 -14.03
N MET A 389 -2.68 0.22 -13.12
CA MET A 389 -3.04 -0.51 -11.90
C MET A 389 -2.80 0.36 -10.66
N TYR A 390 -3.72 0.32 -9.67
CA TYR A 390 -3.47 0.92 -8.35
C TYR A 390 -2.73 -0.11 -7.49
N VAL A 391 -1.44 0.14 -7.24
CA VAL A 391 -0.54 -0.71 -6.46
C VAL A 391 0.40 0.20 -5.64
N PRO A 392 -0.01 0.66 -4.44
CA PRO A 392 0.80 1.51 -3.57
C PRO A 392 2.03 0.78 -3.02
N ALA A 393 3.07 1.55 -2.69
CA ALA A 393 4.29 1.03 -2.09
C ALA A 393 4.12 0.74 -0.60
N GLU A 394 4.58 -0.43 -0.16
CA GLU A 394 5.02 -0.68 1.20
C GLU A 394 6.51 -0.41 1.32
N ALA A 395 6.89 0.38 2.32
CA ALA A 395 8.28 0.70 2.61
C ALA A 395 8.76 -0.14 3.80
N ASP A 396 9.39 -1.26 3.49
CA ASP A 396 9.94 -2.25 4.39
C ASP A 396 11.37 -1.86 4.84
N VAL A 397 11.69 -2.12 6.12
CA VAL A 397 13.00 -1.87 6.72
C VAL A 397 13.09 -2.52 8.11
N SER A 398 14.25 -3.02 8.51
CA SER A 398 14.47 -3.50 9.89
C SER A 398 14.82 -2.37 10.87
N ILE A 399 14.43 -2.51 12.15
CA ILE A 399 14.92 -1.65 13.24
C ILE A 399 16.42 -1.85 13.48
N ARG A 400 16.97 -3.00 13.07
CA ARG A 400 18.40 -3.36 13.12
C ARG A 400 19.04 -3.27 11.73
N PRO A 401 20.35 -3.52 11.59
CA PRO A 401 20.98 -3.74 10.29
C PRO A 401 20.52 -5.04 9.60
N GLY A 402 20.42 -6.15 10.32
CA GLY A 402 19.84 -7.41 9.85
C GLY A 402 18.32 -7.49 10.06
N TRP A 403 17.68 -8.43 9.38
CA TRP A 403 16.27 -8.78 9.54
C TRP A 403 16.05 -9.68 10.76
N PHE A 404 16.89 -10.68 11.02
CA PHE A 404 16.82 -11.52 12.22
C PHE A 404 17.55 -10.88 13.41
N TYR A 405 17.35 -11.43 14.61
CA TYR A 405 18.03 -10.93 15.80
C TYR A 405 19.48 -11.43 15.84
N HIS A 406 20.41 -10.48 15.84
CA HIS A 406 21.82 -10.68 16.16
C HIS A 406 22.18 -9.89 17.41
N ALA A 407 22.78 -10.54 18.42
CA ALA A 407 23.27 -9.85 19.62
C ALA A 407 24.44 -8.88 19.31
N SER A 408 25.11 -9.06 18.17
CA SER A 408 26.10 -8.12 17.64
C SER A 408 25.50 -6.83 17.09
N GLU A 409 24.18 -6.64 17.20
CA GLU A 409 23.42 -5.48 16.69
C GLU A 409 22.68 -4.70 17.77
N ASP A 410 22.88 -5.06 19.05
CA ASP A 410 22.29 -4.38 20.20
C ASP A 410 22.74 -2.92 20.33
N ASP A 411 23.95 -2.60 19.88
CA ASP A 411 24.51 -1.24 19.75
C ASP A 411 24.17 -0.56 18.40
N ARG A 412 23.55 -1.28 17.47
CA ARG A 412 23.22 -0.83 16.10
C ARG A 412 21.71 -0.68 15.84
N VAL A 413 20.86 -0.80 16.87
CA VAL A 413 19.41 -0.54 16.80
C VAL A 413 19.16 0.92 16.42
N LYS A 414 18.44 1.16 15.31
CA LYS A 414 18.20 2.49 14.71
C LYS A 414 17.71 3.51 15.74
N SER A 415 18.25 4.72 15.70
CA SER A 415 17.92 5.80 16.64
C SER A 415 16.51 6.38 16.40
N VAL A 416 15.97 7.13 17.36
CA VAL A 416 14.65 7.77 17.22
C VAL A 416 14.65 8.69 16.01
N GLU A 417 15.73 9.44 15.81
CA GLU A 417 15.95 10.31 14.65
C GLU A 417 15.86 9.52 13.34
N GLN A 418 16.53 8.36 13.25
CA GLN A 418 16.49 7.51 12.05
C GLN A 418 15.09 6.95 11.78
N LEU A 419 14.35 6.54 12.82
CA LEU A 419 12.97 6.06 12.68
C LEU A 419 12.00 7.18 12.28
N VAL A 420 12.22 8.41 12.77
CA VAL A 420 11.46 9.60 12.36
C VAL A 420 11.74 9.97 10.90
N GLU A 421 13.00 9.97 10.46
CA GLU A 421 13.34 10.18 9.05
C GLU A 421 12.70 9.11 8.15
N ILE A 422 12.74 7.84 8.54
CA ILE A 422 12.04 6.74 7.86
C ILE A 422 10.53 7.00 7.79
N TYR A 423 9.87 7.41 8.88
CA TYR A 423 8.43 7.73 8.88
C TYR A 423 8.09 8.89 7.92
N PHE A 424 8.87 9.97 7.91
CA PHE A 424 8.69 11.07 6.96
C PHE A 424 9.02 10.67 5.51
N ALA A 425 9.87 9.66 5.29
CA ALA A 425 10.22 9.11 3.98
C ALA A 425 9.29 7.99 3.49
N SER A 426 8.41 7.44 4.32
CA SER A 426 7.44 6.38 3.99
C SER A 426 6.00 6.90 4.06
N VAL A 427 5.43 6.98 5.27
CA VAL A 427 4.09 7.50 5.56
C VAL A 427 3.96 8.97 5.18
N GLY A 428 5.03 9.76 5.40
CA GLY A 428 5.13 11.14 4.93
C GLY A 428 5.18 11.29 3.41
N ARG A 429 5.27 10.20 2.64
CA ARG A 429 5.28 10.15 1.17
C ARG A 429 4.24 9.18 0.60
N GLY A 430 3.22 8.82 1.38
CA GLY A 430 2.04 8.07 0.92
C GLY A 430 2.21 6.55 0.80
N ALA A 431 3.33 6.01 1.27
CA ALA A 431 3.54 4.57 1.45
C ALA A 431 3.03 4.13 2.85
N ASN A 432 2.87 2.81 3.07
CA ASN A 432 2.91 2.27 4.43
C ASN A 432 4.38 2.10 4.87
N LEU A 433 4.62 2.06 6.18
CA LEU A 433 5.88 1.63 6.79
C LEU A 433 5.72 0.21 7.35
N LEU A 434 6.54 -0.73 6.89
CA LEU A 434 6.66 -2.07 7.46
C LEU A 434 7.99 -2.18 8.23
N LEU A 435 7.98 -1.82 9.51
CA LEU A 435 9.18 -1.87 10.34
C LEU A 435 9.35 -3.28 10.93
N ASN A 436 10.43 -3.97 10.58
CA ASN A 436 10.77 -5.26 11.17
C ASN A 436 11.40 -5.10 12.56
N VAL A 437 10.96 -5.93 13.51
CA VAL A 437 11.40 -5.94 14.91
C VAL A 437 11.65 -7.39 15.35
N PRO A 438 12.87 -7.93 15.23
CA PRO A 438 13.11 -9.35 15.44
C PRO A 438 13.15 -9.73 16.93
N PRO A 439 12.38 -10.75 17.36
CA PRO A 439 12.53 -11.37 18.67
C PRO A 439 13.86 -12.12 18.78
N ASP A 440 14.43 -12.10 19.98
CA ASP A 440 15.69 -12.76 20.30
C ASP A 440 15.53 -14.28 20.55
N ARG A 441 16.63 -14.95 20.92
CA ARG A 441 16.66 -16.40 21.24
C ARG A 441 15.82 -16.81 22.45
N ARG A 442 15.42 -15.88 23.32
CA ARG A 442 14.44 -16.15 24.40
C ARG A 442 13.02 -16.24 23.84
N GLY A 443 12.78 -15.67 22.65
CA GLY A 443 11.45 -15.51 22.05
C GLY A 443 10.77 -14.21 22.50
N ARG A 444 11.54 -13.14 22.76
CA ARG A 444 11.03 -11.84 23.25
C ARG A 444 11.56 -10.71 22.36
N ILE A 445 10.79 -9.64 22.16
CA ILE A 445 11.36 -8.40 21.60
C ILE A 445 12.34 -7.86 22.64
N HIS A 446 13.61 -7.76 22.26
CA HIS A 446 14.70 -7.38 23.14
C HIS A 446 14.52 -5.95 23.72
N GLU A 447 15.05 -5.72 24.92
CA GLU A 447 14.67 -4.59 25.76
C GLU A 447 15.09 -3.24 25.17
N ILE A 448 16.18 -3.19 24.38
CA ILE A 448 16.64 -2.00 23.66
C ILE A 448 15.64 -1.61 22.56
N ASP A 449 15.22 -2.58 21.76
CA ASP A 449 14.28 -2.41 20.65
C ASP A 449 12.90 -1.99 21.19
N ALA A 450 12.43 -2.65 22.25
CA ALA A 450 11.19 -2.30 22.93
C ALA A 450 11.23 -0.88 23.52
N GLN A 451 12.38 -0.44 24.04
CA GLN A 451 12.55 0.92 24.52
C GLN A 451 12.57 1.94 23.37
N ARG A 452 13.31 1.65 22.30
CA ARG A 452 13.40 2.50 21.11
C ARG A 452 12.04 2.68 20.41
N LEU A 453 11.21 1.64 20.39
CA LEU A 453 9.87 1.68 19.84
C LEU A 453 8.91 2.54 20.68
N ARG A 454 9.03 2.52 22.02
CA ARG A 454 8.31 3.47 22.88
C ARG A 454 8.74 4.91 22.62
N GLU A 455 10.05 5.17 22.57
CA GLU A 455 10.61 6.50 22.29
C GLU A 455 10.11 7.07 20.95
N PHE A 456 10.09 6.23 19.90
CA PHE A 456 9.54 6.57 18.59
C PHE A 456 8.03 6.82 18.63
N GLY A 457 7.27 5.95 19.30
CA GLY A 457 5.82 6.12 19.49
C GLY A 457 5.46 7.40 20.27
N ASP A 458 6.25 7.77 21.28
CA ASP A 458 6.08 9.01 22.04
C ASP A 458 6.44 10.25 21.21
N TYR A 459 7.49 10.20 20.38
CA TYR A 459 7.77 11.27 19.42
C TYR A 459 6.59 11.47 18.46
N LEU A 460 6.09 10.40 17.83
CA LEU A 460 4.95 10.49 16.91
C LEU A 460 3.69 11.01 17.61
N ARG A 461 3.42 10.58 18.85
CA ARG A 461 2.32 11.08 19.68
C ARG A 461 2.41 12.59 19.90
N GLU A 462 3.56 13.11 20.29
CA GLU A 462 3.71 14.56 20.55
C GLU A 462 3.71 15.37 19.25
N ALA A 463 4.44 14.93 18.23
CA ALA A 463 4.54 15.60 16.92
C ALA A 463 3.17 15.87 16.28
N PHE A 464 2.24 14.91 16.39
CA PHE A 464 0.92 15.01 15.80
C PHE A 464 -0.21 15.25 16.81
N ARG A 465 0.11 15.51 18.10
CA ARG A 465 -0.86 15.72 19.19
C ARG A 465 -1.87 16.84 18.91
N GLN A 466 -1.46 17.88 18.19
CA GLN A 466 -2.26 19.07 17.96
C GLN A 466 -2.17 19.52 16.51
N ASN A 467 -3.13 19.07 15.68
CA ASN A 467 -3.36 19.70 14.38
C ASN A 467 -3.87 21.14 14.60
N LEU A 468 -3.03 22.12 14.24
CA LEU A 468 -3.32 23.55 14.33
C LEU A 468 -4.37 23.99 13.31
N ALA A 469 -4.49 23.29 12.17
CA ALA A 469 -5.43 23.63 11.10
C ALA A 469 -6.90 23.60 11.55
N ALA A 470 -7.23 22.71 12.49
CA ALA A 470 -8.56 22.61 13.12
C ALA A 470 -8.99 23.85 13.93
N ARG A 471 -8.11 24.86 14.06
CA ARG A 471 -8.41 26.18 14.68
C ARG A 471 -8.31 27.35 13.70
N ALA A 472 -8.08 27.09 12.42
CA ALA A 472 -8.01 28.11 11.38
C ALA A 472 -9.39 28.36 10.75
N LYS A 473 -9.63 29.59 10.31
CA LYS A 473 -10.58 29.83 9.21
C LYS A 473 -9.90 29.37 7.92
N VAL A 474 -10.55 28.51 7.15
CA VAL A 474 -10.02 27.99 5.87
C VAL A 474 -10.87 28.52 4.72
N GLU A 475 -10.22 29.02 3.67
CA GLU A 475 -10.87 29.55 2.46
C GLU A 475 -10.17 29.00 1.22
N ALA A 476 -10.94 28.55 0.23
CA ALA A 476 -10.40 28.06 -1.04
C ALA A 476 -10.81 28.98 -2.20
N SER A 477 -9.91 29.22 -3.15
CA SER A 477 -10.17 30.04 -4.33
C SER A 477 -11.16 29.40 -5.33
N LYS A 478 -11.52 28.14 -5.11
CA LYS A 478 -12.43 27.33 -5.92
C LYS A 478 -13.25 26.41 -5.01
N ILE A 479 -14.56 26.30 -5.26
CA ILE A 479 -15.47 25.34 -4.61
C ILE A 479 -16.41 24.80 -5.71
N ARG A 480 -16.56 23.48 -5.80
CA ARG A 480 -17.40 22.81 -6.80
C ARG A 480 -18.86 23.28 -6.71
N GLY A 481 -19.34 23.93 -7.77
CA GLY A 481 -20.70 24.49 -7.85
C GLY A 481 -21.07 25.53 -6.78
N GLY A 482 -20.11 25.99 -5.96
CA GLY A 482 -20.39 26.73 -4.73
C GLY A 482 -21.08 25.92 -3.63
N ASP A 483 -21.06 24.59 -3.70
CA ASP A 483 -21.77 23.70 -2.77
C ASP A 483 -20.95 23.45 -1.50
N VAL A 484 -21.56 23.70 -0.34
CA VAL A 484 -20.95 23.55 1.01
C VAL A 484 -20.49 22.13 1.33
N ARG A 485 -20.92 21.12 0.57
CA ARG A 485 -20.42 19.74 0.72
C ARG A 485 -19.00 19.54 0.20
N TYR A 486 -18.48 20.49 -0.58
CA TYR A 486 -17.13 20.49 -1.16
C TYR A 486 -16.31 21.73 -0.77
N SER A 487 -16.71 22.43 0.30
CA SER A 487 -16.07 23.67 0.73
C SER A 487 -14.77 23.43 1.52
N ALA A 488 -14.01 24.51 1.76
CA ALA A 488 -12.64 24.43 2.27
C ALA A 488 -12.57 23.93 3.73
N GLU A 489 -13.65 24.12 4.50
CA GLU A 489 -13.80 23.64 5.87
C GLU A 489 -13.72 22.12 5.98
N LYS A 490 -13.99 21.37 4.89
CA LYS A 490 -13.86 19.91 4.86
C LYS A 490 -12.46 19.40 5.06
N LEU A 491 -11.45 20.23 4.81
CA LEU A 491 -10.05 19.91 5.04
C LEU A 491 -9.67 19.86 6.53
N VAL A 492 -10.52 20.37 7.42
CA VAL A 492 -10.20 20.58 8.85
C VAL A 492 -11.32 20.17 9.80
N ASP A 493 -12.40 19.54 9.31
CA ASP A 493 -13.52 19.10 10.16
C ASP A 493 -13.28 17.74 10.87
N GLY A 494 -12.14 17.10 10.59
CA GLY A 494 -11.70 15.85 11.22
C GLY A 494 -12.39 14.59 10.70
N ASN A 495 -13.06 14.67 9.54
CA ASN A 495 -13.73 13.53 8.92
C ASN A 495 -13.18 13.22 7.52
N SER A 496 -12.30 12.20 7.45
CA SER A 496 -11.64 11.73 6.23
C SER A 496 -12.58 11.12 5.16
N ASP A 497 -13.85 10.86 5.47
CA ASP A 497 -14.87 10.50 4.47
C ASP A 497 -15.46 11.75 3.76
N THR A 498 -15.16 12.96 4.24
CA THR A 498 -15.47 14.24 3.55
C THR A 498 -14.26 14.79 2.79
N TYR A 499 -14.49 15.77 1.91
CA TYR A 499 -13.44 16.33 1.07
C TYR A 499 -13.81 17.70 0.49
N TRP A 500 -12.80 18.54 0.28
CA TRP A 500 -12.88 19.70 -0.60
C TRP A 500 -12.64 19.28 -2.05
N ALA A 501 -13.35 19.92 -2.99
CA ALA A 501 -13.11 19.77 -4.42
C ALA A 501 -13.53 21.04 -5.19
N PRO A 502 -12.81 21.40 -6.28
CA PRO A 502 -13.24 22.42 -7.22
C PRO A 502 -14.00 21.77 -8.40
N ASN A 503 -14.35 22.56 -9.44
CA ASN A 503 -15.07 22.04 -10.61
C ASN A 503 -14.14 21.21 -11.50
N ASP A 504 -14.68 20.39 -12.41
CA ASP A 504 -13.86 19.42 -13.16
C ASP A 504 -12.75 20.02 -14.04
N ALA A 505 -12.91 21.29 -14.47
CA ALA A 505 -11.90 22.03 -15.24
C ALA A 505 -10.88 22.80 -14.38
N ASP A 506 -11.03 22.83 -13.06
CA ASP A 506 -10.15 23.55 -12.14
C ASP A 506 -8.99 22.64 -11.66
N GLU A 507 -7.95 22.45 -12.48
CA GLU A 507 -6.76 21.66 -12.11
C GLU A 507 -5.81 22.37 -11.12
N GLN A 508 -6.04 23.66 -10.86
CA GLN A 508 -5.26 24.52 -9.96
C GLN A 508 -6.17 25.23 -8.96
N ALA A 509 -5.68 25.37 -7.73
CA ALA A 509 -6.40 26.04 -6.64
C ALA A 509 -5.44 26.59 -5.57
N GLU A 510 -5.93 27.55 -4.79
CA GLU A 510 -5.27 28.02 -3.58
C GLU A 510 -6.19 27.78 -2.39
N ILE A 511 -5.64 27.29 -1.28
CA ILE A 511 -6.31 27.07 0.00
C ILE A 511 -5.55 27.88 1.05
N VAL A 512 -6.21 28.84 1.69
CA VAL A 512 -5.62 29.74 2.68
C VAL A 512 -6.17 29.41 4.06
N LEU A 513 -5.27 29.19 5.02
CA LEU A 513 -5.58 29.08 6.43
C LEU A 513 -5.26 30.41 7.10
N THR A 514 -6.21 30.93 7.89
CA THR A 514 -6.04 32.12 8.71
C THR A 514 -6.28 31.77 10.17
N PHE A 515 -5.24 31.88 10.98
CA PHE A 515 -5.30 31.63 12.42
C PHE A 515 -5.81 32.88 13.16
N ALA A 516 -6.51 32.67 14.27
CA ALA A 516 -7.03 33.75 15.12
C ALA A 516 -5.90 34.57 15.76
N GLU A 517 -4.79 33.91 16.11
CA GLU A 517 -3.52 34.48 16.54
C GLU A 517 -2.36 33.81 15.78
N PRO A 518 -1.14 34.38 15.75
CA PRO A 518 0.01 33.72 15.12
C PRO A 518 0.28 32.35 15.76
N VAL A 519 0.68 31.38 14.94
CA VAL A 519 1.10 30.05 15.38
C VAL A 519 2.52 29.75 14.91
N GLN A 520 3.28 29.06 15.74
CA GLN A 520 4.53 28.39 15.34
C GLN A 520 4.15 27.15 14.53
N ALA A 521 4.77 26.96 13.36
CA ALA A 521 4.58 25.80 12.51
C ALA A 521 5.88 25.41 11.79
N ASN A 522 6.08 24.11 11.60
CA ASN A 522 7.24 23.55 10.86
C ASN A 522 6.87 22.33 9.99
N CYS A 523 5.60 21.89 9.99
CA CYS A 523 5.12 20.83 9.13
C CYS A 523 3.68 21.07 8.65
N VAL A 524 3.41 20.72 7.39
CA VAL A 524 2.07 20.65 6.79
C VAL A 524 1.78 19.21 6.36
N GLY A 525 0.61 18.70 6.72
CA GLY A 525 0.07 17.44 6.23
C GLY A 525 -1.01 17.66 5.17
N LEU A 526 -1.06 16.79 4.16
CA LEU A 526 -2.08 16.78 3.10
C LEU A 526 -2.52 15.34 2.82
N GLN A 527 -3.79 15.13 2.51
CA GLN A 527 -4.33 13.86 2.02
C GLN A 527 -5.23 14.07 0.80
N GLU A 528 -5.04 13.28 -0.26
CA GLU A 528 -6.03 13.16 -1.33
C GLU A 528 -7.14 12.19 -0.90
N ALA A 529 -8.38 12.47 -1.32
CA ALA A 529 -9.49 11.53 -1.19
C ALA A 529 -9.33 10.41 -2.23
N ILE A 530 -8.37 9.51 -1.99
CA ILE A 530 -7.84 8.54 -2.96
C ILE A 530 -8.89 7.55 -3.50
N GLN A 531 -10.07 7.41 -2.89
CA GLN A 531 -11.21 6.71 -3.49
C GLN A 531 -11.69 7.35 -4.82
N PHE A 532 -11.33 8.62 -5.07
CA PHE A 532 -11.49 9.31 -6.35
C PHE A 532 -10.23 9.24 -7.24
N GLY A 533 -9.24 8.44 -6.87
CA GLY A 533 -7.93 8.30 -7.52
C GLY A 533 -6.93 9.39 -7.13
N GLN A 534 -5.63 9.08 -7.23
CA GLN A 534 -4.53 10.03 -7.00
C GLN A 534 -4.39 11.00 -8.20
N ARG A 535 -4.25 12.30 -7.91
CA ARG A 535 -4.36 13.37 -8.92
C ARG A 535 -3.22 14.38 -8.86
N VAL A 536 -2.83 14.86 -7.69
CA VAL A 536 -1.90 16.00 -7.56
C VAL A 536 -0.51 15.62 -8.06
N ARG A 537 0.03 16.46 -8.95
CA ARG A 537 1.36 16.33 -9.57
C ARG A 537 2.39 17.27 -8.96
N SER A 538 1.96 18.45 -8.53
CA SER A 538 2.80 19.39 -7.77
C SER A 538 1.99 20.39 -6.96
N PHE A 539 2.53 20.76 -5.80
CA PHE A 539 1.96 21.73 -4.87
C PHE A 539 3.05 22.53 -4.14
N ALA A 540 2.70 23.70 -3.62
CA ALA A 540 3.58 24.53 -2.78
C ALA A 540 2.88 24.96 -1.49
N VAL A 541 3.67 25.20 -0.45
CA VAL A 541 3.24 25.76 0.84
C VAL A 541 3.92 27.11 1.03
N ASP A 542 3.14 28.18 1.20
CA ASP A 542 3.62 29.51 1.54
C ASP A 542 3.15 29.94 2.93
N GLY A 543 3.98 30.72 3.63
CA GLY A 543 3.63 31.43 4.85
C GLY A 543 3.57 32.94 4.60
N ARG A 544 2.68 33.65 5.28
CA ARG A 544 2.58 35.10 5.12
C ARG A 544 3.43 35.84 6.15
N LEU A 545 4.52 36.44 5.69
CA LEU A 545 5.55 37.09 6.50
C LEU A 545 5.70 38.55 6.08
N LEU A 546 5.67 39.48 7.05
CA LEU A 546 5.75 40.93 6.85
C LEU A 546 4.73 41.54 5.85
N GLY A 547 3.71 40.77 5.45
CA GLY A 547 2.67 41.15 4.48
C GLY A 547 2.70 40.32 3.18
N ASP A 548 3.86 39.77 2.83
CA ASP A 548 4.12 39.02 1.60
C ASP A 548 3.98 37.51 1.78
N TRP A 549 3.77 36.79 0.67
CA TRP A 549 3.75 35.32 0.64
C TRP A 549 5.13 34.76 0.34
N ILE A 550 5.73 34.09 1.32
CA ILE A 550 7.04 33.46 1.22
C ILE A 550 6.85 31.94 1.14
N ARG A 551 7.34 31.29 0.08
CA ARG A 551 7.29 29.83 -0.08
C ARG A 551 8.17 29.17 0.98
N LEU A 552 7.57 28.33 1.82
CA LEU A 552 8.22 27.58 2.90
C LEU A 552 8.75 26.22 2.41
N ALA A 553 7.97 25.55 1.57
CA ALA A 553 8.32 24.26 0.96
C ALA A 553 7.48 23.98 -0.30
N GLU A 554 7.83 22.93 -1.03
CA GLU A 554 7.04 22.40 -2.15
C GLU A 554 7.16 20.87 -2.27
N GLY A 555 6.32 20.26 -3.09
CA GLY A 555 6.33 18.82 -3.33
C GLY A 555 5.61 18.44 -4.62
N THR A 556 5.74 17.18 -5.02
CA THR A 556 5.12 16.63 -6.23
C THR A 556 3.78 15.97 -5.93
N THR A 557 3.78 14.67 -5.63
CA THR A 557 2.58 13.88 -5.31
C THR A 557 2.13 14.05 -3.87
N ILE A 558 0.81 13.98 -3.64
CA ILE A 558 0.23 13.88 -2.29
C ILE A 558 -0.12 12.43 -1.98
N GLY A 559 -0.98 11.79 -2.79
CA GLY A 559 -1.43 10.41 -2.54
C GLY A 559 -2.26 10.30 -1.27
N TYR A 560 -2.18 9.15 -0.59
CA TYR A 560 -2.91 8.94 0.66
C TYR A 560 -2.53 9.96 1.75
N LYS A 561 -1.23 10.28 1.88
CA LYS A 561 -0.71 11.19 2.90
C LYS A 561 0.64 11.76 2.48
N ARG A 562 0.80 13.07 2.62
CA ARG A 562 2.06 13.78 2.43
C ARG A 562 2.33 14.67 3.64
N LEU A 563 3.44 14.43 4.31
CA LEU A 563 3.94 15.25 5.41
C LEU A 563 5.17 16.04 4.91
N LEU A 564 5.07 17.36 4.92
CA LEU A 564 6.09 18.25 4.38
C LEU A 564 6.65 19.13 5.50
N ARG A 565 7.92 18.90 5.87
CA ARG A 565 8.67 19.71 6.84
C ARG A 565 9.24 20.98 6.19
N PHE A 566 9.41 22.02 6.99
CA PHE A 566 10.09 23.28 6.66
C PHE A 566 10.69 23.90 7.93
N GLN A 567 11.53 24.93 7.79
CA GLN A 567 12.11 25.61 8.96
C GLN A 567 11.00 26.23 9.84
N PRO A 568 11.09 26.11 11.18
CA PRO A 568 10.08 26.65 12.09
C PRO A 568 9.83 28.14 11.87
N VAL A 569 8.56 28.51 11.74
CA VAL A 569 8.14 29.88 11.42
C VAL A 569 6.88 30.26 12.19
N GLU A 570 6.80 31.52 12.62
CA GLU A 570 5.58 32.09 13.20
C GLU A 570 4.72 32.72 12.09
N VAL A 571 3.48 32.26 11.96
CA VAL A 571 2.57 32.66 10.87
C VAL A 571 1.15 32.87 11.37
N ARG A 572 0.53 33.96 10.92
CA ARG A 572 -0.93 34.17 11.04
C ARG A 572 -1.70 33.59 9.84
N GLN A 573 -1.05 33.45 8.68
CA GLN A 573 -1.63 32.81 7.51
C GLN A 573 -0.66 31.84 6.85
N LEU A 574 -1.18 30.67 6.45
CA LEU A 574 -0.54 29.69 5.57
C LEU A 574 -1.37 29.56 4.29
N ARG A 575 -0.72 29.20 3.18
CA ARG A 575 -1.39 28.91 1.91
C ARG A 575 -0.83 27.65 1.28
N VAL A 576 -1.70 26.73 0.91
CA VAL A 576 -1.38 25.59 0.04
C VAL A 576 -1.85 25.92 -1.37
N ARG A 577 -0.98 25.75 -2.37
CA ARG A 577 -1.29 25.96 -3.79
C ARG A 577 -1.12 24.65 -4.54
N ILE A 578 -2.19 24.18 -5.20
CA ILE A 578 -2.10 23.08 -6.16
C ILE A 578 -1.66 23.67 -7.50
N LEU A 579 -0.48 23.29 -7.97
CA LEU A 579 0.18 23.85 -9.15
C LEU A 579 -0.09 23.02 -10.41
N SER A 580 -0.26 21.70 -10.26
CA SER A 580 -0.68 20.79 -11.33
C SER A 580 -1.30 19.52 -10.75
N ALA A 581 -2.23 18.94 -11.50
CA ALA A 581 -2.85 17.66 -11.21
C ALA A 581 -3.14 16.86 -12.51
N ARG A 582 -3.66 15.64 -12.39
CA ARG A 582 -4.16 14.79 -13.50
C ARG A 582 -5.62 15.11 -13.88
N ALA A 583 -6.35 15.78 -12.99
CA ALA A 583 -7.71 16.31 -13.11
C ALA A 583 -7.95 17.26 -11.91
N CYS A 584 -9.14 17.83 -11.74
CA CYS A 584 -9.49 18.59 -10.54
C CYS A 584 -9.08 17.87 -9.24
N PRO A 585 -8.30 18.53 -8.33
CA PRO A 585 -7.82 17.89 -7.10
C PRO A 585 -8.98 17.61 -6.14
N VAL A 586 -8.86 16.54 -5.34
CA VAL A 586 -9.85 16.18 -4.31
C VAL A 586 -9.07 15.85 -3.04
N LEU A 587 -9.22 16.67 -2.00
CA LEU A 587 -8.44 16.59 -0.77
C LEU A 587 -9.37 16.35 0.41
N SER A 588 -9.07 15.34 1.23
CA SER A 588 -9.83 15.03 2.45
C SER A 588 -9.34 15.83 3.64
N GLU A 589 -8.02 15.88 3.88
CA GLU A 589 -7.44 16.55 5.05
C GLU A 589 -6.29 17.50 4.70
N LEU A 590 -6.20 18.59 5.47
CA LEU A 590 -5.08 19.51 5.54
C LEU A 590 -4.73 19.74 7.01
N MET A 591 -3.50 19.42 7.38
CA MET A 591 -2.99 19.50 8.74
C MET A 591 -1.86 20.52 8.84
N VAL A 592 -1.69 21.12 10.01
CA VAL A 592 -0.56 22.01 10.33
C VAL A 592 -0.04 21.62 11.70
N TYR A 593 1.27 21.41 11.84
CA TYR A 593 1.91 20.95 13.07
C TYR A 593 3.14 21.79 13.43
N ASN A 594 3.48 21.73 14.72
CA ASN A 594 4.74 22.19 15.29
C ASN A 594 5.44 20.99 15.95
N ILE A 595 6.06 20.14 15.14
CA ILE A 595 6.70 18.90 15.58
C ILE A 595 7.97 19.20 16.40
N PRO A 596 8.33 18.37 17.40
CA PRO A 596 9.61 18.50 18.09
C PRO A 596 10.80 18.36 17.11
N PRO A 597 11.87 19.17 17.26
CA PRO A 597 13.02 19.08 16.38
C PRO A 597 13.77 17.76 16.56
N VAL A 598 14.27 17.21 15.47
CA VAL A 598 15.11 16.01 15.46
C VAL A 598 16.54 16.42 15.88
N VAL A 599 17.31 15.57 16.57
CA VAL A 599 18.62 15.96 17.16
C VAL A 599 19.63 16.45 16.10
N SER A 600 19.53 15.97 14.85
CA SER A 600 20.25 16.47 13.69
C SER A 600 19.91 17.92 13.33
N GLU A 601 18.62 18.29 13.37
CA GLU A 601 18.14 19.64 13.12
C GLU A 601 18.65 20.63 14.17
N VAL A 602 18.74 20.20 15.45
CA VAL A 602 19.33 21.01 16.53
C VAL A 602 20.82 21.27 16.31
N ARG A 603 21.58 20.28 15.82
CA ARG A 603 23.01 20.48 15.49
C ARG A 603 23.17 21.44 14.32
N ALA A 604 22.45 21.23 13.22
CA ALA A 604 22.49 22.12 12.07
C ALA A 604 22.03 23.55 12.41
N GLN A 605 21.06 23.73 13.30
CA GLN A 605 20.64 25.06 13.78
C GLN A 605 21.67 25.74 14.68
N ASN A 606 22.55 25.00 15.36
CA ASN A 606 23.67 25.57 16.11
C ASN A 606 24.86 25.88 15.20
N GLU A 607 25.19 24.98 14.26
CA GLU A 607 26.21 25.19 13.21
C GLU A 607 25.87 26.35 12.25
N LEU A 608 24.62 26.81 12.22
CA LEU A 608 24.15 28.01 11.50
C LEU A 608 24.01 29.26 12.41
N ARG A 609 24.41 29.17 13.68
CA ARG A 609 24.40 30.26 14.69
C ARG A 609 25.80 30.62 15.21
N GLU A 610 26.78 29.74 15.01
CA GLU A 610 28.21 29.97 15.24
C GLU A 610 28.90 30.62 14.02
#